data_AF-A0A6B3IDY7-F1
#
_entry.id   AF-A0A6B3IDY7-F1
#
_cell.length_a   1.000
_cell.length_b   1.000
_cell.length_c   1.000
_cell.angle_alpha   90.00
_cell.angle_beta   90.00
_cell.angle_gamma   90.00
#
_symmetry.space_group_name_H-M   'P 1'
#
loop_
_entity.id
_entity.type
_entity.pdbx_description
1 polymer ?
#
loop_
_entity_poly.entity_id
_entity_poly.type
_entity_poly.pdbx_seq_one_letter_code
_entity_poly.pdbx_strand_id
1 'polypeptide(L)'
;VERDLALAGMVVLLGTAVVLGYAPQIIEVLFQRGAFDAADTAATAQVMRVYAAGLLGHCLVGALSRPFFSSGRPTWFPAFAMGTGLLVTTGAGYALTYRFGVDGIATANAIGISTAALLLLMGLGTRVVPIRARAVAVS
;
A
#
# COMPACT_ATOMS: atom_id res chain seq x y z
N VAL A 1 15.09 -3.85 -12.75
CA VAL A 1 14.49 -3.90 -11.39
C VAL A 1 14.26 -2.51 -10.82
N GLU A 2 15.28 -1.69 -10.54
CA GLU A 2 15.06 -0.34 -9.96
C GLU A 2 14.25 0.58 -10.87
N ARG A 3 14.56 0.62 -12.17
CA ARG A 3 13.80 1.40 -13.15
C ARG A 3 12.34 0.93 -13.27
N ASP A 4 12.13 -0.39 -13.26
CA ASP A 4 10.78 -0.97 -13.38
C ASP A 4 9.96 -0.70 -12.12
N LEU A 5 10.61 -0.73 -10.94
CA LEU A 5 10.01 -0.35 -9.67
C LEU A 5 9.64 1.13 -9.63
N ALA A 6 10.52 2.01 -10.12
CA ALA A 6 10.26 3.44 -10.18
C ALA A 6 9.07 3.74 -11.11
N LEU A 7 8.99 3.09 -12.28
CA LEU A 7 7.86 3.23 -13.20
C LEU A 7 6.56 2.69 -12.60
N ALA A 8 6.59 1.50 -11.99
CA ALA A 8 5.42 0.94 -11.31
C ALA A 8 4.95 1.85 -10.16
N GLY A 9 5.89 2.38 -9.37
CA GLY A 9 5.60 3.33 -8.29
C GLY A 9 5.00 4.63 -8.81
N MET A 10 5.54 5.20 -9.89
CA MET A 10 4.97 6.40 -10.53
C MET A 10 3.54 6.16 -11.03
N VAL A 11 3.30 5.06 -11.73
CA VAL A 11 1.96 4.69 -12.22
C VAL A 11 0.99 4.55 -11.04
N VAL A 12 1.41 3.88 -9.97
CA VAL A 12 0.58 3.69 -8.77
C VAL A 12 0.30 5.01 -8.06
N LEU A 13 1.30 5.89 -7.90
CA LEU A 13 1.10 7.20 -7.28
C LEU A 13 0.16 8.09 -8.09
N LEU A 14 0.29 8.10 -9.41
CA LEU A 14 -0.62 8.81 -10.31
C LEU A 14 -2.04 8.24 -10.22
N GLY A 15 -2.18 6.92 -10.25
CA GLY A 15 -3.46 6.23 -10.07
C GLY A 15 -4.09 6.55 -8.72
N THR A 16 -3.32 6.50 -7.63
CA THR A 16 -3.78 6.89 -6.30
C THR A 16 -4.24 8.34 -6.27
N ALA A 17 -3.52 9.28 -6.89
CA ALA A 17 -3.92 10.68 -6.95
C ALA A 17 -5.27 10.87 -7.67
N VAL A 18 -5.48 10.17 -8.79
CA VAL A 18 -6.75 10.17 -9.52
C VAL A 18 -7.87 9.61 -8.64
N VAL A 19 -7.66 8.47 -8.00
CA VAL A 19 -8.65 7.85 -7.12
C VAL A 19 -8.98 8.77 -5.94
N LEU A 20 -7.99 9.41 -5.32
CA LEU A 20 -8.23 10.33 -4.20
C LEU A 20 -9.08 11.53 -4.61
N GLY A 21 -8.78 12.15 -5.76
CA GLY A 21 -9.50 13.30 -6.29
C GLY A 21 -10.91 12.97 -6.77
N TYR A 22 -11.06 11.87 -7.50
CA TYR A 22 -12.29 11.51 -8.21
C TYR A 22 -13.10 10.39 -7.55
N ALA A 23 -12.78 10.01 -6.31
CA ALA A 23 -13.46 8.90 -5.63
C ALA A 23 -15.00 9.02 -5.64
N PRO A 24 -15.62 10.15 -5.26
CA PRO A 24 -17.08 10.28 -5.29
C PRO A 24 -17.67 10.08 -6.67
N GLN A 25 -17.05 10.65 -7.71
CA GLN A 25 -17.52 10.56 -9.10
C GLN A 25 -17.40 9.14 -9.65
N ILE A 26 -16.32 8.45 -9.31
CA ILE A 26 -16.13 7.04 -9.67
C ILE A 26 -17.23 6.19 -9.02
N ILE A 27 -17.47 6.36 -7.72
CA ILE A 27 -18.49 5.59 -7.00
C ILE A 27 -19.90 5.93 -7.50
N GLU A 28 -20.20 7.20 -7.74
CA GLU A 28 -21.50 7.66 -8.25
C GLU A 28 -21.86 6.95 -9.56
N VAL A 29 -20.95 7.00 -10.55
CA VAL A 29 -21.17 6.39 -11.87
C VAL A 29 -21.36 4.87 -11.78
N LEU A 30 -20.59 4.23 -10.90
CA LEU A 30 -20.59 2.77 -10.75
C LEU A 30 -21.77 2.24 -9.93
N PHE A 31 -22.15 2.93 -8.85
CA PHE A 31 -22.99 2.37 -7.79
C PHE A 31 -24.26 3.17 -7.48
N GLN A 32 -24.30 4.49 -7.70
CA GLN A 32 -25.42 5.32 -7.26
C GLN A 32 -26.66 5.16 -8.14
N ARG A 33 -27.44 4.11 -7.89
CA ARG A 33 -28.67 3.78 -8.62
C ARG A 33 -29.69 3.12 -7.68
N GLY A 34 -30.96 3.47 -7.84
CA GLY A 34 -32.05 2.84 -7.09
C GLY A 34 -31.92 3.10 -5.58
N ALA A 35 -31.70 2.04 -4.80
CA ALA A 35 -31.60 2.11 -3.35
C ALA A 35 -30.26 2.63 -2.81
N PHE A 36 -29.23 2.76 -3.67
CA PHE A 36 -27.93 3.29 -3.29
C PHE A 36 -27.91 4.80 -3.52
N ASP A 37 -27.95 5.57 -2.43
CA ASP A 37 -28.14 7.01 -2.49
C ASP A 37 -26.81 7.79 -2.45
N ALA A 38 -26.90 9.12 -2.42
CA ALA A 38 -25.73 9.99 -2.37
C ALA A 38 -24.93 9.86 -1.05
N ALA A 39 -25.58 9.49 0.06
CA ALA A 39 -24.92 9.27 1.34
C ALA A 39 -24.08 7.98 1.29
N ASP A 40 -24.61 6.92 0.68
CA ASP A 40 -23.88 5.66 0.44
C ASP A 40 -22.66 5.89 -0.48
N THR A 41 -22.82 6.73 -1.51
CA THR A 41 -21.71 7.15 -2.39
C THR A 41 -20.60 7.85 -1.60
N ALA A 42 -20.96 8.81 -0.73
CA ALA A 42 -19.99 9.54 0.06
C ALA A 42 -19.22 8.62 1.03
N ALA A 43 -19.93 7.71 1.71
CA ALA A 43 -19.33 6.74 2.62
C ALA A 43 -18.37 5.78 1.89
N THR A 44 -18.80 5.24 0.75
CA THR A 44 -17.97 4.30 -0.03
C THR A 44 -16.77 5.01 -0.66
N ALA A 45 -16.93 6.25 -1.11
CA ALA A 45 -15.83 7.06 -1.63
C ALA A 45 -14.76 7.33 -0.56
N GLN A 46 -15.17 7.55 0.69
CA GLN A 46 -14.24 7.69 1.82
C GLN A 46 -13.44 6.40 2.04
N VAL A 47 -14.11 5.25 2.08
CA VAL A 47 -13.44 3.94 2.20
C VAL A 47 -12.46 3.71 1.04
N MET A 48 -12.86 4.05 -0.19
CA MET A 48 -12.00 3.91 -1.37
C MET A 48 -10.75 4.78 -1.29
N ARG A 49 -10.86 6.00 -0.76
CA ARG A 49 -9.69 6.89 -0.53
C ARG A 49 -8.72 6.30 0.48
N VAL A 50 -9.23 5.71 1.56
CA VAL A 50 -8.39 5.03 2.57
C VAL A 50 -7.65 3.85 1.94
N TYR A 51 -8.32 3.02 1.14
CA TYR A 51 -7.65 1.93 0.42
C TYR A 51 -6.65 2.43 -0.63
N ALA A 52 -6.94 3.54 -1.31
CA ALA A 52 -6.04 4.11 -2.31
C ALA A 52 -4.68 4.50 -1.71
N ALA A 53 -4.64 4.91 -0.44
CA ALA A 53 -3.39 5.18 0.27
C ALA A 53 -2.52 3.92 0.45
N GLY A 54 -3.12 2.74 0.54
CA GLY A 54 -2.43 1.45 0.65
C GLY A 54 -1.84 0.91 -0.67
N LEU A 55 -2.22 1.48 -1.82
CA LEU A 55 -1.82 0.96 -3.14
C LEU A 55 -0.30 0.95 -3.35
N LEU A 56 0.41 1.97 -2.84
CA LEU A 56 1.87 2.01 -2.91
C LEU A 56 2.49 0.85 -2.12
N GLY A 57 1.96 0.56 -0.93
CA GLY A 57 2.39 -0.58 -0.12
C GLY A 57 2.20 -1.90 -0.87
N HIS A 58 1.04 -2.11 -1.50
CA HIS A 58 0.78 -3.28 -2.33
C HIS A 58 1.77 -3.42 -3.51
N CYS A 59 2.04 -2.31 -4.20
CA CYS A 59 3.01 -2.28 -5.29
C CYS A 59 4.42 -2.69 -4.81
N LEU A 60 4.86 -2.08 -3.71
CA LEU A 60 6.17 -2.34 -3.12
C LEU A 60 6.31 -3.80 -2.66
N VAL A 61 5.32 -4.36 -1.95
CA VAL A 61 5.35 -5.76 -1.52
C VAL A 61 5.50 -6.70 -2.72
N GLY A 62 4.71 -6.50 -3.78
CA GLY A 62 4.77 -7.33 -4.98
C GLY A 62 6.11 -7.23 -5.72
N ALA A 63 6.67 -6.04 -5.81
CA ALA A 63 7.95 -5.81 -6.48
C ALA A 63 9.14 -6.31 -5.66
N LEU A 64 9.17 -5.99 -4.35
CA LEU A 64 10.26 -6.31 -3.44
C LEU A 64 10.30 -7.79 -3.08
N SER A 65 9.20 -8.54 -3.21
CA SER A 65 9.21 -9.99 -2.99
C SER A 65 10.03 -10.74 -4.05
N ARG A 66 10.02 -10.28 -5.31
CA ARG A 66 10.66 -10.99 -6.43
C ARG A 66 12.18 -11.20 -6.24
N PRO A 67 12.98 -10.19 -5.82
CA PRO A 67 14.40 -10.36 -5.52
C PRO A 67 14.72 -11.37 -4.40
N PHE A 68 13.81 -11.62 -3.46
CA PHE A 68 14.05 -12.61 -2.40
C PHE A 68 13.94 -14.04 -2.91
N PHE A 69 13.06 -14.29 -3.88
CA PHE A 69 12.87 -15.62 -4.48
C PHE A 69 13.86 -15.93 -5.61
N SER A 70 14.40 -14.92 -6.30
CA SER A 70 15.27 -15.14 -7.47
C SER A 70 16.77 -15.09 -7.18
N SER A 71 17.21 -14.43 -6.10
CA SER A 71 18.63 -14.06 -5.90
C SER A 71 19.36 -14.90 -4.83
N GLY A 72 18.89 -16.11 -4.53
CA GLY A 72 19.50 -16.96 -3.46
C GLY A 72 19.39 -16.35 -2.05
N ARG A 73 18.42 -15.45 -1.85
CA ARG A 73 18.15 -14.82 -0.55
C ARG A 73 17.24 -15.72 0.30
N PRO A 74 17.13 -15.46 1.62
CA PRO A 74 16.25 -16.23 2.47
C PRO A 74 14.78 -16.06 2.03
N THR A 75 14.21 -17.14 1.49
CA THR A 75 12.83 -17.19 0.98
C THR A 75 11.79 -17.09 2.09
N TRP A 76 12.20 -17.29 3.35
CA TRP A 76 11.34 -17.11 4.52
C TRP A 76 11.08 -15.63 4.86
N PHE A 77 11.95 -14.70 4.43
CA PHE A 77 11.85 -13.31 4.84
C PHE A 77 10.60 -12.60 4.30
N PRO A 78 10.19 -12.77 3.02
CA PRO A 78 8.90 -12.26 2.55
C PRO A 78 7.71 -12.84 3.30
N ALA A 79 7.75 -14.13 3.65
CA ALA A 79 6.69 -14.76 4.43
C ALA A 79 6.60 -14.17 5.84
N PHE A 80 7.75 -13.91 6.48
CA PHE A 80 7.80 -13.21 7.77
C PHE A 80 7.22 -11.80 7.66
N ALA A 81 7.65 -11.00 6.68
CA ALA A 81 7.16 -9.63 6.48
C ALA A 81 5.65 -9.58 6.26
N MET A 82 5.11 -10.50 5.44
CA MET A 82 3.66 -10.65 5.22
C MET A 82 2.95 -11.09 6.49
N GLY A 83 3.51 -12.02 7.25
CA GLY A 83 2.98 -12.45 8.55
C GLY A 83 2.91 -11.30 9.56
N THR A 84 3.97 -10.49 9.65
CA THR A 84 3.97 -9.30 10.51
C THR A 84 2.95 -8.27 10.05
N GLY A 85 2.85 -8.01 8.74
CA GLY A 85 1.83 -7.13 8.17
C GLY A 85 0.41 -7.60 8.47
N LEU A 86 0.15 -8.91 8.39
CA LEU A 86 -1.15 -9.49 8.74
C LEU A 86 -1.47 -9.34 10.23
N LEU A 87 -0.50 -9.59 11.11
CA LEU A 87 -0.68 -9.38 12.56
C LEU A 87 -1.01 -7.92 12.87
N VAL A 88 -0.33 -6.98 12.21
CA VAL A 88 -0.62 -5.55 12.33
C VAL A 88 -2.01 -5.22 11.80
N THR A 89 -2.40 -5.73 10.64
CA THR A 89 -3.77 -5.56 10.10
C THR A 89 -4.82 -6.06 11.09
N THR A 90 -4.63 -7.24 11.67
CA THR A 90 -5.60 -7.83 12.60
C THR A 90 -5.67 -7.04 13.91
N GLY A 91 -4.52 -6.67 14.49
CA GLY A 91 -4.46 -5.90 15.73
C GLY A 91 -5.02 -4.48 15.56
N ALA A 92 -4.59 -3.78 14.51
CA ALA A 92 -5.12 -2.46 14.15
C ALA A 92 -6.60 -2.55 13.77
N GLY A 93 -7.01 -3.59 13.06
CA GLY A 93 -8.40 -3.84 12.69
C GLY A 93 -9.27 -3.97 13.93
N TYR A 94 -8.88 -4.80 14.89
CA TYR A 94 -9.60 -4.95 16.15
C TYR A 94 -9.75 -3.61 16.90
N ALA A 95 -8.67 -2.81 16.97
CA ALA A 95 -8.67 -1.52 17.66
C ALA A 95 -9.46 -0.43 16.92
N LEU A 96 -9.26 -0.27 15.61
CA LEU A 96 -9.83 0.82 14.82
C LEU A 96 -11.30 0.54 14.43
N THR A 97 -11.69 -0.71 14.23
CA THR A 97 -13.08 -1.04 13.82
C THR A 97 -14.08 -0.61 14.89
N TYR A 98 -13.72 -0.72 16.17
CA TYR A 98 -14.59 -0.27 17.25
C TYR A 98 -14.91 1.24 17.18
N ARG A 99 -13.95 2.07 16.74
CA ARG A 99 -14.11 3.52 16.71
C ARG A 99 -14.55 4.10 15.37
N PHE A 100 -14.11 3.50 14.27
CA PHE A 100 -14.23 4.02 12.90
C PHE A 100 -15.00 3.08 11.96
N GLY A 101 -15.50 1.94 12.43
CA GLY A 101 -16.27 1.00 11.63
C GLY A 101 -15.50 0.52 10.39
N VAL A 102 -16.12 0.63 9.22
CA VAL A 102 -15.57 0.16 7.93
C VAL A 102 -14.27 0.89 7.55
N ASP A 103 -14.18 2.19 7.81
CA ASP A 103 -12.96 2.97 7.57
C ASP A 103 -11.80 2.47 8.45
N GLY A 104 -12.11 1.97 9.64
CA GLY A 104 -11.14 1.37 10.55
C GLY A 104 -10.51 0.11 9.96
N ILE A 105 -11.31 -0.73 9.31
CA ILE A 105 -10.84 -1.95 8.63
C ILE A 105 -9.95 -1.59 7.45
N ALA A 106 -10.38 -0.62 6.62
CA ALA A 106 -9.60 -0.15 5.48
C ALA A 106 -8.25 0.44 5.92
N THR A 107 -8.26 1.26 6.97
CA THR A 107 -7.05 1.88 7.53
C THR A 107 -6.11 0.82 8.08
N ALA A 108 -6.64 -0.17 8.81
CA ALA A 108 -5.85 -1.27 9.34
C ALA A 108 -5.15 -2.08 8.22
N ASN A 109 -5.85 -2.33 7.12
CA ASN A 109 -5.27 -2.99 5.94
C ASN A 109 -4.13 -2.16 5.33
N ALA A 110 -4.35 -0.86 5.14
CA ALA A 110 -3.33 0.06 4.63
C ALA A 110 -2.08 0.11 5.53
N ILE A 111 -2.25 0.11 6.85
CA ILE A 111 -1.14 0.08 7.82
C ILE A 111 -0.38 -1.26 7.73
N GLY A 112 -1.09 -2.38 7.68
CA GLY A 112 -0.46 -3.70 7.63
C GLY A 112 0.34 -3.94 6.35
N ILE A 113 -0.22 -3.58 5.18
CA ILE A 113 0.52 -3.71 3.91
C ILE A 113 1.71 -2.75 3.84
N SER A 114 1.57 -1.54 4.38
CA SER A 114 2.68 -0.57 4.46
C SER A 114 3.78 -1.08 5.38
N THR A 115 3.42 -1.74 6.48
CA THR A 115 4.39 -2.37 7.39
C THR A 115 5.15 -3.49 6.68
N ALA A 116 4.45 -4.37 5.97
CA ALA A 116 5.10 -5.43 5.18
C ALA A 116 6.03 -4.85 4.11
N ALA A 117 5.61 -3.79 3.41
CA ALA A 117 6.44 -3.09 2.42
C ALA A 117 7.71 -2.51 3.04
N LEU A 118 7.60 -1.86 4.20
CA LEU A 118 8.73 -1.28 4.94
C LEU A 118 9.72 -2.37 5.38
N LEU A 119 9.23 -3.50 5.91
CA LEU A 119 10.08 -4.62 6.31
C LEU A 119 10.84 -5.20 5.11
N LEU A 120 10.16 -5.40 3.97
CA LEU A 120 10.79 -5.83 2.73
C LEU A 120 11.84 -4.85 2.23
N LEU A 121 11.56 -3.54 2.33
CA LEU A 121 12.48 -2.48 1.92
C LEU A 121 13.72 -2.45 2.82
N MET A 122 13.56 -2.55 4.14
CA MET A 122 14.67 -2.62 5.09
C MET A 122 15.49 -3.91 4.91
N GLY A 123 14.85 -5.05 4.66
CA GLY A 123 15.53 -6.32 4.41
C GLY A 123 16.37 -6.30 3.12
N LEU A 124 15.96 -5.51 2.13
CA LEU A 124 16.74 -5.28 0.91
C LEU A 124 17.84 -4.23 1.13
N GLY A 125 17.52 -3.13 1.81
CA GLY A 125 18.40 -1.99 2.05
C GLY A 125 19.59 -2.31 2.96
N THR A 126 19.38 -3.14 3.98
CA THR A 126 20.43 -3.60 4.92
C THR A 126 21.52 -4.46 4.26
N ARG A 127 21.31 -4.94 3.03
CA ARG A 127 22.27 -5.81 2.33
C ARG A 127 22.75 -5.29 0.96
N VAL A 128 22.24 -4.16 0.46
CA VAL A 128 22.53 -3.68 -0.92
C VAL A 128 22.98 -2.22 -1.00
N VAL A 129 22.96 -1.39 0.05
CA VAL A 129 23.20 0.06 -0.15
C VAL A 129 24.41 0.59 0.64
N PRO A 130 25.63 0.61 0.06
CA PRO A 130 26.50 1.75 0.27
C PRO A 130 25.83 2.92 -0.47
N ILE A 131 24.99 3.69 0.23
CA ILE A 131 24.46 4.94 -0.31
C ILE A 131 25.69 5.82 -0.59
N ARG A 132 26.19 5.85 -1.83
CA ARG A 132 27.15 6.86 -2.26
C ARG A 132 26.38 8.17 -2.44
N ALA A 133 25.97 8.76 -1.31
CA ALA A 133 25.48 10.14 -1.22
C ALA A 133 26.54 11.18 -1.65
N ARG A 134 27.77 10.74 -1.92
CA ARG A 134 28.95 11.57 -2.19
C ARG A 134 29.22 11.85 -3.68
N ALA A 135 28.38 11.43 -4.61
CA ALA A 135 28.60 11.66 -6.06
C ALA A 135 27.75 12.79 -6.67
N VAL A 136 26.88 13.46 -5.91
CA VAL A 136 26.01 14.54 -6.43
C VAL A 136 26.40 15.92 -5.87
N ALA A 137 27.42 16.01 -5.02
CA ALA A 137 27.91 17.30 -4.50
C ALA A 137 29.00 17.96 -5.38
N VAL A 138 29.42 17.32 -6.48
CA VAL A 138 30.50 17.84 -7.35
C VAL A 138 30.18 17.65 -8.84
N SER A 139 28.97 17.99 -9.28
CA SER A 139 28.74 18.18 -10.72
C SER A 139 27.86 19.37 -10.99
#